data_AF-A0A7S1ZBN3-F1
#
_entry.id   AF-A0A7S1ZBN3-F1
#
_cell.length_a   1.000
_cell.length_b   1.000
_cell.length_c   1.000
_cell.angle_alpha   90.00
_cell.angle_beta   90.00
_cell.angle_gamma   90.00
#
_symmetry.space_group_name_H-M   'P 1'
#
loop_
_entity.id
_entity.type
_entity.pdbx_description
1 polymer ?
#
loop_
_entity_poly.entity_id
_entity_poly.type
_entity_poly.pdbx_seq_one_letter_code
_entity_poly.pdbx_strand_id
1 'polypeptide(L)'
;MGKGGDNQMARGEQSSTLLKSRSELDVQHVMELTAIEPDRPESKSAPAESPTLLREREEKMKEEPKFHWDHSGNPHDRRRAEVLKAHPEVKTLFGIDRMTKYKVAATIFFQVFSIHLLKGAPWYTWAFCCYTICGLINHMVSLSLHEISHNLAFKKVWHNRLLGIISNLTMGIPAFSSFKRYHMEHHR
;
A
#
# COMPACT_ATOMS: atom_id res chain seq x y z
N MET A 1 -43.83 5.18 -45.44
CA MET A 1 -42.50 5.23 -44.79
C MET A 1 -42.47 4.22 -43.65
N GLY A 2 -41.87 3.06 -43.87
CA GLY A 2 -41.71 2.03 -42.84
C GLY A 2 -40.29 1.48 -42.88
N LYS A 3 -39.85 0.95 -41.73
CA LYS A 3 -38.55 0.32 -41.42
C LYS A 3 -37.49 1.26 -40.82
N GLY A 4 -37.54 1.37 -39.50
CA GLY A 4 -36.43 1.86 -38.67
C GLY A 4 -36.31 1.17 -37.30
N GLY A 5 -37.15 0.19 -36.97
CA GLY A 5 -37.26 -0.38 -35.62
C GLY A 5 -36.46 -1.67 -35.37
N ASP A 6 -36.16 -2.46 -36.41
CA ASP A 6 -35.65 -3.83 -36.20
C ASP A 6 -34.14 -3.93 -35.96
N ASN A 7 -33.40 -2.81 -36.06
CA ASN A 7 -31.93 -2.84 -36.02
C ASN A 7 -31.32 -2.55 -34.63
N GLN A 8 -32.15 -2.27 -33.61
CA GLN A 8 -31.66 -2.05 -32.23
C GLN A 8 -31.65 -3.32 -31.37
N MET A 9 -32.63 -4.22 -31.49
CA MET A 9 -32.61 -5.49 -30.74
C MET A 9 -31.51 -6.45 -31.22
N ALA A 10 -31.31 -6.57 -32.54
CA ALA A 10 -30.25 -7.41 -33.11
C ALA A 10 -28.83 -6.94 -32.68
N ARG A 11 -28.63 -5.63 -32.50
CA ARG A 11 -27.37 -5.07 -31.98
C ARG A 11 -27.14 -5.36 -30.50
N GLY A 12 -28.20 -5.41 -29.69
CA GLY A 12 -28.13 -5.75 -28.27
C GLY A 12 -27.76 -7.21 -28.04
N GLU A 13 -28.39 -8.12 -28.78
CA GLU A 13 -28.09 -9.55 -28.73
C GLU A 13 -26.70 -9.87 -29.28
N GLN A 14 -26.30 -9.25 -30.41
CA GLN A 14 -24.94 -9.39 -30.95
C GLN A 14 -23.88 -8.82 -30.01
N SER A 15 -24.13 -7.68 -29.35
CA SER A 15 -23.18 -7.11 -28.39
C SER A 15 -23.04 -7.98 -27.13
N SER A 16 -24.14 -8.56 -26.64
CA SER A 16 -24.13 -9.48 -25.49
C SER A 16 -23.43 -10.81 -25.81
N THR A 17 -23.67 -11.39 -27.00
CA THR A 17 -22.96 -12.60 -27.45
C THR A 17 -21.49 -12.32 -27.74
N LEU A 18 -21.13 -11.16 -28.31
CA LEU A 18 -19.74 -10.78 -28.50
C LEU A 18 -19.03 -10.55 -27.16
N LEU A 19 -19.66 -9.91 -26.18
CA LEU A 19 -19.08 -9.73 -24.84
C LEU A 19 -18.90 -11.06 -24.10
N LYS A 20 -19.85 -11.99 -24.25
CA LYS A 20 -19.76 -13.34 -23.68
C LYS A 20 -18.67 -14.18 -24.37
N SER A 21 -18.57 -14.10 -25.70
CA SER A 21 -17.48 -14.75 -26.45
C SER A 21 -16.12 -14.16 -26.12
N ARG A 22 -16.05 -12.84 -25.88
CA ARG A 22 -14.82 -12.15 -25.52
C ARG A 22 -14.38 -12.48 -24.09
N SER A 23 -15.31 -12.66 -23.16
CA SER A 23 -14.99 -13.18 -21.82
C SER A 23 -14.59 -14.65 -21.84
N GLU A 24 -15.19 -15.48 -22.69
CA GLU A 24 -14.81 -16.88 -22.84
C GLU A 24 -13.46 -17.04 -23.54
N LEU A 25 -13.17 -16.19 -24.54
CA LEU A 25 -11.84 -16.08 -25.16
C LEU A 25 -10.79 -15.57 -24.17
N ASP A 26 -11.12 -14.64 -23.28
CA ASP A 26 -10.19 -14.15 -22.24
C ASP A 26 -9.93 -15.23 -21.19
N VAL A 27 -10.95 -16.01 -20.81
CA VAL A 27 -10.79 -17.13 -19.87
C VAL A 27 -10.03 -18.29 -20.52
N GLN A 28 -10.29 -18.63 -21.78
CA GLN A 28 -9.53 -19.65 -22.51
C GLN A 28 -8.09 -19.21 -22.77
N HIS A 29 -7.87 -17.94 -23.11
CA HIS A 29 -6.53 -17.40 -23.31
C HIS A 29 -5.74 -17.34 -21.99
N VAL A 30 -6.39 -16.98 -20.87
CA VAL A 30 -5.78 -17.03 -19.54
C VAL A 30 -5.51 -18.48 -19.10
N MET A 31 -6.42 -19.42 -19.40
CA MET A 31 -6.21 -20.86 -19.13
C MET A 31 -5.10 -21.45 -19.99
N GLU A 32 -4.98 -21.05 -21.25
CA GLU A 32 -3.92 -21.46 -22.18
C GLU A 32 -2.57 -20.85 -21.79
N LEU A 33 -2.54 -19.59 -21.34
CA LEU A 33 -1.36 -18.96 -20.73
C LEU A 33 -0.94 -19.61 -19.41
N THR A 34 -1.86 -20.21 -18.66
CA THR A 34 -1.53 -21.04 -17.48
C THR A 34 -1.17 -22.49 -17.83
N ALA A 35 -1.48 -22.96 -19.04
CA ALA A 35 -1.17 -24.30 -19.52
C ALA A 35 0.16 -24.38 -20.30
N ILE A 36 0.74 -23.23 -20.66
CA ILE A 36 2.15 -23.15 -21.04
C ILE A 36 2.94 -23.40 -19.74
N GLU A 37 3.33 -24.66 -19.54
CA GLU A 37 4.39 -24.98 -18.59
C GLU A 37 5.54 -24.01 -18.84
N PRO A 38 6.01 -23.26 -17.82
CA PRO A 38 7.21 -22.48 -18.00
C PRO A 38 8.29 -23.49 -18.39
N ASP A 39 8.88 -23.34 -19.57
CA ASP A 39 10.15 -23.95 -19.92
C ASP A 39 11.15 -23.40 -18.90
N ARG A 40 11.17 -24.04 -17.73
CA ARG A 40 11.96 -23.67 -16.58
C ARG A 40 13.36 -23.97 -17.07
N PRO A 41 14.21 -22.94 -17.34
CA PRO A 41 15.59 -23.22 -17.67
C PRO A 41 16.09 -24.12 -16.56
N GLU A 42 16.55 -25.32 -16.92
CA GLU A 42 17.00 -26.36 -16.01
C GLU A 42 17.76 -25.66 -14.89
N SER A 43 17.07 -25.47 -13.75
CA SER A 43 17.61 -24.61 -12.72
C SER A 43 18.80 -25.39 -12.24
N LYS A 44 20.02 -24.91 -12.52
CA LYS A 44 21.25 -25.41 -11.91
C LYS A 44 20.87 -25.74 -10.48
N SER A 45 20.82 -27.04 -10.20
CA SER A 45 20.16 -27.59 -9.01
C SER A 45 20.50 -26.69 -7.84
N ALA A 46 19.47 -26.13 -7.18
CA ALA A 46 19.69 -25.41 -5.94
C ALA A 46 20.69 -26.23 -5.11
N PRO A 47 21.80 -25.63 -4.64
CA PRO A 47 22.83 -26.39 -3.94
C PRO A 47 22.14 -27.25 -2.89
N ALA A 48 22.41 -28.56 -2.91
CA ALA A 48 21.75 -29.53 -2.04
C ALA A 48 21.75 -28.96 -0.62
N GLU A 49 20.55 -28.72 -0.07
CA GLU A 49 20.40 -28.16 1.28
C GLU A 49 21.30 -28.96 2.21
N SER A 50 22.16 -28.25 2.96
CA SER A 50 23.17 -28.94 3.75
C SER A 50 22.49 -29.92 4.71
N PRO A 51 23.07 -31.11 4.97
CA PRO A 51 22.46 -32.14 5.82
C PRO A 51 22.06 -31.61 7.21
N THR A 52 22.74 -30.57 7.68
CA THR A 52 22.45 -29.86 8.92
C THR A 52 21.15 -29.08 8.86
N LEU A 53 20.86 -28.37 7.77
CA LEU A 53 19.64 -27.59 7.60
C LEU A 53 18.40 -28.49 7.44
N LEU A 54 18.56 -29.63 6.76
CA LEU A 54 17.49 -30.62 6.65
C LEU A 54 17.13 -31.19 8.03
N ARG A 55 18.14 -31.56 8.82
CA ARG A 55 17.95 -32.06 10.18
C ARG A 55 17.34 -31.00 11.10
N GLU A 56 17.82 -29.76 11.05
CA GLU A 56 17.29 -28.66 11.86
C GLU A 56 15.83 -28.36 11.48
N ARG A 57 15.48 -28.43 10.19
CA ARG A 57 14.10 -28.28 9.71
C ARG A 57 13.20 -29.43 10.16
N GLU A 58 13.68 -30.67 10.10
CA GLU A 58 12.96 -31.86 10.59
C GLU A 58 12.73 -31.79 12.11
N GLU A 59 13.73 -31.35 12.87
CA GLU A 59 13.64 -31.14 14.32
C GLU A 59 12.61 -30.02 14.63
N LYS A 60 12.65 -28.91 13.89
CA LYS A 60 11.71 -27.79 14.05
C LYS A 60 10.28 -28.09 13.57
N MET A 61 10.11 -29.00 12.61
CA MET A 61 8.80 -29.52 12.20
C MET A 61 8.21 -30.51 13.21
N LYS A 62 9.05 -31.19 13.98
CA LYS A 62 8.62 -32.11 15.06
C LYS A 62 8.20 -31.38 16.32
N GLU A 63 8.64 -30.13 16.52
CA GLU A 63 8.13 -29.29 17.60
C GLU A 63 6.66 -28.94 17.34
N GLU A 64 5.79 -29.20 18.31
CA GLU A 64 4.43 -28.73 18.22
C GLU A 64 4.40 -27.20 18.17
N PRO A 65 3.63 -26.61 17.24
CA PRO A 65 3.52 -25.16 17.14
C PRO A 65 3.01 -24.58 18.46
N LYS A 66 3.87 -23.91 19.23
CA LYS A 66 3.52 -23.12 20.42
C LYS A 66 2.84 -21.80 20.03
N PHE A 67 1.84 -21.86 19.15
CA PHE A 67 1.01 -20.71 18.81
C PHE A 67 -0.31 -20.81 19.56
N HIS A 68 -0.65 -19.77 20.31
CA HIS A 68 -1.98 -19.62 20.88
C HIS A 68 -2.86 -18.88 19.88
N TRP A 69 -3.79 -19.60 19.26
CA TRP A 69 -4.76 -19.01 18.35
C TRP A 69 -5.87 -18.36 19.17
N ASP A 70 -5.96 -17.03 19.09
CA ASP A 70 -7.06 -16.28 19.70
C ASP A 70 -8.20 -16.14 18.70
N HIS A 71 -9.35 -16.69 19.04
CA HIS A 71 -10.58 -16.58 18.25
C HIS A 71 -11.48 -15.43 18.71
N SER A 72 -11.07 -14.67 19.73
CA SER A 72 -11.77 -13.45 20.11
C SER A 72 -11.64 -12.40 19.01
N GLY A 73 -12.73 -11.67 18.75
CA GLY A 73 -12.72 -10.58 17.77
C GLY A 73 -11.74 -9.46 18.17
N ASN A 74 -11.45 -8.55 17.24
CA ASN A 74 -10.48 -7.48 17.48
C ASN A 74 -10.77 -6.73 18.80
N PRO A 75 -9.87 -6.80 19.81
CA PRO A 75 -10.13 -6.20 21.12
C PRO A 75 -10.28 -4.68 21.05
N HIS A 76 -9.76 -4.04 20.00
CA HIS A 76 -9.89 -2.61 19.75
C HIS A 76 -11.33 -2.21 19.42
N ASP A 77 -12.13 -3.06 18.78
CA ASP A 77 -13.53 -2.76 18.45
C ASP A 77 -14.41 -2.71 19.69
N ARG A 78 -14.26 -3.72 20.57
CA ARG A 78 -14.94 -3.74 21.86
C ARG A 78 -14.57 -2.52 22.70
N ARG A 79 -13.27 -2.24 22.82
CA ARG A 79 -12.77 -1.08 23.57
C ARG A 79 -13.26 0.25 23.00
N ARG A 80 -13.29 0.38 21.68
CA ARG A 80 -13.84 1.57 21.00
C ARG A 80 -15.30 1.78 21.36
N ALA A 81 -16.12 0.72 21.36
CA ALA A 81 -17.53 0.81 21.72
C ALA A 81 -17.72 1.21 23.20
N GLU A 82 -16.94 0.64 24.11
CA GLU A 82 -16.96 0.97 25.54
C GLU A 82 -16.57 2.43 25.79
N VAL A 83 -15.48 2.91 25.18
CA VAL A 83 -15.03 4.30 25.28
C VAL A 83 -16.07 5.26 24.71
N LEU A 84 -16.68 4.95 23.56
CA LEU A 84 -17.70 5.81 22.96
C LEU A 84 -19.01 5.84 23.75
N LYS A 85 -19.30 4.80 24.56
CA LYS A 85 -20.44 4.78 25.47
C LYS A 85 -20.18 5.61 26.73
N ALA A 86 -18.96 5.54 27.27
CA ALA A 86 -18.55 6.30 28.45
C ALA A 86 -18.30 7.80 28.14
N HIS A 87 -17.77 8.08 26.94
CA HIS A 87 -17.30 9.41 26.53
C HIS A 87 -17.80 9.77 25.12
N PRO A 88 -19.10 10.08 24.95
CA PRO A 88 -19.66 10.43 23.65
C PRO A 88 -19.04 11.71 23.04
N GLU A 89 -18.50 12.60 23.86
CA GLU A 89 -17.81 13.83 23.46
C GLU A 89 -16.60 13.55 22.56
N VAL A 90 -15.97 12.37 22.66
CA VAL A 90 -14.81 11.99 21.84
C VAL A 90 -15.16 11.97 20.34
N LYS A 91 -16.44 11.71 19.98
CA LYS A 91 -16.88 11.75 18.58
C LYS A 91 -16.70 13.12 17.93
N THR A 92 -16.69 14.19 18.71
CA THR A 92 -16.47 15.56 18.21
C THR A 92 -15.04 15.77 17.71
N LEU A 93 -14.09 14.98 18.21
CA LEU A 93 -12.68 15.02 17.82
C LEU A 93 -12.41 14.24 16.53
N PHE A 94 -13.34 13.42 16.07
CA PHE A 94 -13.18 12.66 14.85
C PHE A 94 -13.30 13.57 13.64
N GLY A 95 -12.26 13.61 12.83
CA GLY A 95 -12.26 14.45 11.65
C GLY A 95 -10.91 14.53 10.99
N ILE A 96 -10.78 15.55 10.16
CA ILE A 96 -9.60 15.83 9.35
C ILE A 96 -8.73 16.81 10.12
N ASP A 97 -7.43 16.49 10.26
CA ASP A 97 -6.47 17.46 10.75
C ASP A 97 -6.16 18.46 9.61
N ARG A 98 -6.63 19.69 9.78
CA ARG A 98 -6.41 20.77 8.82
C ARG A 98 -4.93 21.19 8.76
N MET A 99 -4.15 20.90 9.80
CA MET A 99 -2.74 21.28 9.88
C MET A 99 -1.81 20.33 9.15
N THR A 100 -2.19 19.05 8.97
CA THR A 100 -1.35 18.03 8.31
C THR A 100 -0.82 18.50 6.96
N LYS A 101 -1.66 19.08 6.09
CA LYS A 101 -1.22 19.58 4.78
C LYS A 101 -0.16 20.68 4.85
N TYR A 102 -0.22 21.55 5.87
CA TYR A 102 0.76 22.62 6.06
C TYR A 102 2.07 22.08 6.62
N LYS A 103 2.00 21.14 7.57
CA LYS A 103 3.17 20.42 8.09
C LYS A 103 3.91 19.72 6.96
N VAL A 104 3.19 18.97 6.12
CA VAL A 104 3.75 18.29 4.94
C VAL A 104 4.39 19.27 3.96
N ALA A 105 3.68 20.36 3.61
CA ALA A 105 4.24 21.37 2.71
C ALA A 105 5.51 22.01 3.27
N ALA A 106 5.54 22.32 4.56
CA ALA A 106 6.72 22.87 5.24
C ALA A 106 7.90 21.88 5.23
N THR A 107 7.64 20.59 5.49
CA THR A 107 8.67 19.54 5.45
C THR A 107 9.26 19.39 4.05
N ILE A 108 8.42 19.39 3.01
CA ILE A 108 8.88 19.29 1.62
C ILE A 108 9.71 20.52 1.25
N PHE A 109 9.21 21.71 1.57
CA PHE A 109 9.91 22.95 1.32
C PHE A 109 11.28 22.96 2.01
N PHE A 110 11.33 22.57 3.28
CA PHE A 110 12.58 22.50 4.05
C PHE A 110 13.57 21.51 3.43
N GLN A 111 13.11 20.33 3.00
CA GLN A 111 13.97 19.32 2.37
C GLN A 111 14.53 19.80 1.03
N VAL A 112 13.75 20.52 0.21
CA VAL A 112 14.22 21.08 -1.06
C VAL A 112 15.14 22.28 -0.82
N PHE A 113 14.82 23.13 0.16
CA PHE A 113 15.59 24.31 0.51
C PHE A 113 16.95 23.96 1.11
N SER A 114 17.04 22.88 1.89
CA SER A 114 18.31 22.43 2.47
C SER A 114 19.34 22.03 1.39
N ILE A 115 18.90 21.53 0.24
CA ILE A 115 19.78 21.25 -0.92
C ILE A 115 20.45 22.54 -1.41
N HIS A 116 19.70 23.64 -1.44
CA HIS A 116 20.26 24.95 -1.82
C HIS A 116 21.27 25.44 -0.79
N LEU A 117 20.98 25.30 0.52
CA LEU A 117 21.86 25.74 1.59
C LEU A 117 23.17 24.93 1.67
N LEU A 118 23.13 23.64 1.35
CA LEU A 118 24.30 22.75 1.40
C LEU A 118 25.15 22.80 0.13
N LYS A 119 24.77 23.61 -0.85
CA LYS A 119 25.51 23.76 -2.11
C LYS A 119 26.91 24.33 -1.83
N GLY A 120 27.94 23.55 -2.15
CA GLY A 120 29.34 23.93 -1.92
C GLY A 120 29.86 23.66 -0.51
N ALA A 121 29.04 23.08 0.37
CA ALA A 121 29.48 22.64 1.68
C ALA A 121 30.45 21.44 1.57
N PRO A 122 31.46 21.34 2.45
CA PRO A 122 32.37 20.22 2.48
C PRO A 122 31.66 18.92 2.93
N TRP A 123 32.21 17.77 2.54
CA TRP A 123 31.56 16.46 2.70
C TRP A 123 31.20 16.11 4.15
N TYR A 124 31.95 16.59 5.15
CA TYR A 124 31.66 16.34 6.56
C TYR A 124 30.40 17.08 7.04
N THR A 125 30.11 18.27 6.49
CA THR A 125 28.85 18.98 6.76
C THR A 125 27.67 18.20 6.19
N TRP A 126 27.82 17.65 4.98
CA TRP A 126 26.82 16.75 4.40
C TRP A 126 26.59 15.53 5.29
N ALA A 127 27.66 14.86 5.74
CA ALA A 127 27.54 13.70 6.62
C ALA A 127 26.82 14.04 7.94
N PHE A 128 27.16 15.16 8.57
CA PHE A 128 26.51 15.62 9.80
C PHE A 128 25.02 15.93 9.60
N CYS A 129 24.67 16.67 8.53
CA CYS A 129 23.29 17.00 8.20
C CYS A 129 22.48 15.75 7.83
N CYS A 130 23.06 14.82 7.07
CA CYS A 130 22.42 13.54 6.75
C CYS A 130 22.16 12.71 8.02
N TYR A 131 23.08 12.69 8.98
CA TYR A 131 22.87 11.92 10.20
C TYR A 131 21.80 12.54 11.10
N THR A 132 21.80 13.86 11.26
CA THR A 132 20.93 14.56 12.22
C THR A 132 19.60 15.01 11.60
N ILE A 133 19.66 15.81 10.55
CA ILE A 133 18.50 16.46 9.93
C ILE A 133 17.71 15.47 9.08
N CYS A 134 18.38 14.66 8.26
CA CYS A 134 17.69 13.72 7.37
C CYS A 134 16.89 12.67 8.15
N GLY A 135 17.44 12.12 9.24
CA GLY A 135 16.73 11.19 10.11
C GLY A 135 15.44 11.78 10.69
N LEU A 136 15.52 13.01 11.23
CA LEU A 136 14.37 13.72 11.77
C LEU A 136 13.30 13.99 10.70
N ILE A 137 13.72 14.50 9.53
CA ILE A 137 12.78 14.82 8.44
C ILE A 137 12.15 13.55 7.86
N ASN A 138 12.91 12.48 7.65
CA ASN A 138 12.37 11.22 7.15
C ASN A 138 11.34 10.62 8.12
N HIS A 139 11.57 10.75 9.43
CA HIS A 139 10.58 10.34 10.42
C HIS A 139 9.29 11.15 10.32
N MET A 140 9.39 12.48 10.18
CA MET A 140 8.24 13.36 9.97
C MET A 140 7.47 13.06 8.68
N VAL A 141 8.19 12.76 7.58
CA VAL A 141 7.58 12.34 6.31
C VAL A 141 6.86 11.00 6.48
N SER A 142 7.47 10.01 7.15
CA SER A 142 6.84 8.71 7.41
C SER A 142 5.55 8.86 8.22
N LEU A 143 5.55 9.69 9.26
CA LEU A 143 4.36 9.95 10.07
C LEU A 143 3.27 10.68 9.27
N SER A 144 3.67 11.60 8.39
CA SER A 144 2.74 12.28 7.49
C SER A 144 2.11 11.31 6.49
N LEU A 145 2.89 10.40 5.91
CA LEU A 145 2.37 9.35 5.00
C LEU A 145 1.38 8.43 5.73
N HIS A 146 1.67 8.09 6.99
CA HIS A 146 0.76 7.35 7.87
C HIS A 146 -0.58 8.07 8.03
N GLU A 147 -0.57 9.36 8.33
CA GLU A 147 -1.82 10.12 8.51
C GLU A 147 -2.58 10.34 7.18
N ILE A 148 -1.87 10.55 6.08
CA ILE A 148 -2.46 10.69 4.74
C ILE A 148 -3.06 9.36 4.23
N SER A 149 -2.50 8.21 4.61
CA SER A 149 -3.03 6.90 4.20
C SER A 149 -4.44 6.67 4.75
N HIS A 150 -4.69 7.15 5.98
CA HIS A 150 -6.00 7.23 6.64
C HIS A 150 -6.93 8.32 6.08
N ASN A 151 -6.49 9.07 5.07
CA ASN A 151 -7.20 10.20 4.44
C ASN A 151 -7.55 11.35 5.40
N LEU A 152 -6.72 11.57 6.43
CA LEU A 152 -6.96 12.58 7.47
C LEU A 152 -6.51 14.00 7.08
N ALA A 153 -5.87 14.20 5.92
CA ALA A 153 -5.37 15.52 5.51
C ALA A 153 -6.39 16.35 4.68
N PHE A 154 -7.25 15.68 3.91
CA PHE A 154 -8.30 16.33 3.10
C PHE A 154 -9.62 15.56 3.11
N LYS A 155 -10.74 16.26 2.85
CA LYS A 155 -12.07 15.64 2.69
C LYS A 155 -12.15 14.70 1.50
N LYS A 156 -11.47 15.05 0.40
CA LYS A 156 -11.50 14.28 -0.85
C LYS A 156 -10.35 13.29 -0.88
N VAL A 157 -10.65 12.00 -1.07
CA VAL A 157 -9.65 10.91 -1.13
C VAL A 157 -8.57 11.17 -2.18
N TRP A 158 -8.94 11.70 -3.35
CA TRP A 158 -8.00 12.03 -4.41
C TRP A 158 -6.92 13.05 -3.99
N HIS A 159 -7.29 14.04 -3.16
CA HIS A 159 -6.33 15.07 -2.71
C HIS A 159 -5.32 14.48 -1.73
N ASN A 160 -5.77 13.58 -0.84
CA ASN A 160 -4.86 12.81 0.02
C ASN A 160 -3.91 11.95 -0.81
N ARG A 161 -4.40 11.29 -1.86
CA ARG A 161 -3.56 10.45 -2.73
C ARG A 161 -2.48 11.28 -3.43
N LEU A 162 -2.85 12.44 -3.98
CA LEU A 162 -1.89 13.35 -4.61
C LEU A 162 -0.87 13.89 -3.61
N LEU A 163 -1.31 14.35 -2.44
CA LEU A 163 -0.42 14.84 -1.39
C LEU A 163 0.55 13.75 -0.92
N GLY A 164 0.07 12.51 -0.78
CA GLY A 164 0.92 11.38 -0.39
C GLY A 164 2.00 11.05 -1.42
N ILE A 165 1.68 11.11 -2.72
CA ILE A 165 2.66 10.93 -3.80
C ILE A 165 3.70 12.06 -3.77
N ILE A 166 3.26 13.32 -3.65
CA ILE A 166 4.15 14.48 -3.60
C ILE A 166 5.06 14.43 -2.35
N SER A 167 4.48 14.10 -1.19
CA SER A 167 5.23 13.96 0.06
C SER A 167 6.23 12.80 0.02
N ASN A 168 5.97 11.76 -0.77
CA ASN A 168 6.90 10.64 -0.89
C ASN A 168 8.08 10.96 -1.82
N LEU A 169 7.95 11.97 -2.69
CA LEU A 169 9.02 12.41 -3.58
C LEU A 169 10.28 12.81 -2.80
N THR A 170 10.11 13.41 -1.61
CA THR A 170 11.25 13.80 -0.75
C THR A 170 11.98 12.62 -0.12
N MET A 171 11.37 11.44 -0.12
CA MET A 171 11.98 10.21 0.38
C MET A 171 12.80 9.47 -0.69
N GLY A 172 12.72 9.91 -1.96
CA GLY A 172 13.49 9.35 -3.07
C GLY A 172 13.06 7.97 -3.56
N ILE A 173 12.15 7.29 -2.85
CA ILE A 173 11.67 5.94 -3.18
C ILE A 173 10.14 5.98 -3.33
N PRO A 174 9.56 5.48 -4.43
CA PRO A 174 8.11 5.46 -4.65
C PRO A 174 7.44 4.37 -3.80
N ALA A 175 7.24 4.65 -2.52
CA ALA A 175 6.69 3.72 -1.52
C ALA A 175 5.21 3.97 -1.19
N PHE A 176 4.66 5.16 -1.48
CA PHE A 176 3.35 5.57 -0.95
C PHE A 176 2.19 4.64 -1.31
N SER A 177 2.09 4.19 -2.57
CA SER A 177 0.99 3.32 -3.02
C SER A 177 0.98 1.99 -2.29
N SER A 178 2.16 1.36 -2.14
CA SER A 178 2.33 0.10 -1.40
C SER A 178 2.09 0.31 0.08
N PHE A 179 2.68 1.36 0.65
CA PHE A 179 2.51 1.72 2.05
C PHE A 179 1.02 1.89 2.39
N LYS A 180 0.28 2.70 1.64
CA LYS A 180 -1.16 2.89 1.88
C LYS A 180 -1.94 1.57 1.81
N ARG A 181 -1.65 0.69 0.86
CA ARG A 181 -2.33 -0.61 0.74
C ARG A 181 -2.07 -1.51 1.95
N TYR A 182 -0.80 -1.77 2.26
CA TYR A 182 -0.42 -2.65 3.36
C TYR A 182 -0.78 -2.08 4.73
N HIS A 183 -0.68 -0.76 4.89
CA HIS A 183 -1.02 -0.07 6.12
C HIS A 183 -2.52 -0.17 6.45
N MET A 184 -3.38 -0.01 5.44
CA MET A 184 -4.82 -0.20 5.62
C MET A 184 -5.16 -1.66 5.96
N GLU A 185 -4.42 -2.63 5.42
CA GLU A 185 -4.61 -4.04 5.76
C GLU A 185 -4.15 -4.36 7.19
N HIS A 186 -3.07 -3.73 7.66
CA HIS A 186 -2.59 -3.87 9.03
C HIS A 186 -3.57 -3.31 10.07
N HIS A 187 -4.33 -2.28 9.72
CA HIS A 187 -5.36 -1.69 10.59
C HIS A 187 -6.76 -2.26 10.40
N ARG A 188 -6.91 -3.24 9.51
CA ARG A 188 -8.18 -3.91 9.25
C ARG A 188 -8.52 -4.89 10.37
#